data_AF-A0A927VXQ6-F1
#
_entry.id   AF-A0A927VXQ6-F1
#
_cell.length_a   1.000
_cell.length_b   1.000
_cell.length_c   1.000
_cell.angle_alpha   90.00
_cell.angle_beta   90.00
_cell.angle_gamma   90.00
#
_symmetry.space_group_name_H-M   'P 1'
#
loop_
_entity.id
_entity.type
_entity.pdbx_description
1 polymer ?
#
loop_
_entity_poly.entity_id
_entity_poly.type
_entity_poly.pdbx_seq_one_letter_code
_entity_poly.pdbx_strand_id
1 'polypeptide(L)'
;MRNEKTELDYKKIQRFALVWGQMYKNHANVPWSFFEDCFFVGDSMMELGFDMDSGESLIRAFPDCNYSDLGTWRRISLQIDSVKLLGDAIFSYWRYWNHWAMSPMSEDDFEWFVVGFERLAELAARSAAE
;
A
#
# COMPACT_ATOMS: atom_id res chain seq x y z
N MET A 1 -28.18 1.64 13.34
CA MET A 1 -27.18 2.51 14.02
C MET A 1 -25.82 1.82 13.99
N ARG A 2 -24.95 2.28 13.09
CA ARG A 2 -23.52 2.45 13.34
C ARG A 2 -23.01 3.34 12.20
N ASN A 3 -22.91 4.64 12.50
CA ASN A 3 -22.23 5.60 11.64
C ASN A 3 -20.97 5.99 12.41
N GLU A 4 -20.14 4.98 12.70
CA GLU A 4 -18.75 5.21 13.09
C GLU A 4 -18.03 5.38 11.76
N LYS A 5 -17.84 6.64 11.33
CA LYS A 5 -16.69 6.93 10.46
C LYS A 5 -15.49 6.48 11.28
N THR A 6 -14.94 5.30 11.00
CA THR A 6 -13.72 4.83 11.63
C THR A 6 -12.64 5.80 11.21
N GLU A 7 -12.33 6.75 12.09
CA GLU A 7 -11.25 7.68 11.86
C GLU A 7 -9.95 6.87 11.77
N LEU A 8 -9.17 7.12 10.71
CA LEU A 8 -7.94 6.40 10.47
C LEU A 8 -6.97 6.66 11.64
N ASP A 9 -6.45 5.60 12.25
CA ASP A 9 -5.40 5.71 13.27
C ASP A 9 -4.05 5.92 12.59
N TYR A 10 -3.72 7.18 12.31
CA TYR A 10 -2.51 7.54 11.57
C TYR A 10 -1.22 7.07 12.23
N LYS A 11 -1.18 6.92 13.57
CA LYS A 11 0.00 6.37 14.26
C LYS A 11 0.18 4.88 13.99
N LYS A 12 -0.92 4.12 13.97
CA LYS A 12 -0.86 2.69 13.58
C LYS A 12 -0.51 2.53 12.10
N ILE A 13 -1.11 3.33 11.23
CA ILE A 13 -0.82 3.33 9.78
C ILE A 13 0.66 3.63 9.54
N GLN A 14 1.20 4.68 10.18
CA GLN A 14 2.61 5.04 10.04
C GLN A 14 3.52 3.89 10.46
N ARG A 15 3.27 3.26 11.63
CA ARG A 15 4.08 2.13 12.11
C ARG A 15 4.01 0.94 11.16
N PHE A 16 2.81 0.60 10.70
CA PHE A 16 2.60 -0.47 9.73
C PHE A 16 3.40 -0.21 8.46
N ALA A 17 3.27 0.99 7.89
CA ALA A 17 3.95 1.38 6.65
C ALA A 17 5.48 1.36 6.81
N LEU A 18 6.03 1.82 7.93
CA LEU A 18 7.48 1.77 8.19
C LEU A 18 8.01 0.33 8.26
N VAL A 19 7.28 -0.56 8.95
CA VAL A 19 7.69 -1.97 9.09
C VAL A 19 7.64 -2.67 7.74
N TRP A 20 6.52 -2.58 7.03
CA TRP A 20 6.37 -3.26 5.75
C TRP A 20 7.24 -2.65 4.66
N GLY A 21 7.38 -1.32 4.59
CA GLY A 21 8.33 -0.68 3.70
C GLY A 21 9.75 -1.22 3.89
N GLN A 22 10.19 -1.41 5.15
CA GLN A 22 11.50 -1.99 5.43
C GLN A 22 11.60 -3.47 5.06
N MET A 23 10.52 -4.25 5.19
CA MET A 23 10.46 -5.65 4.76
C MET A 23 10.62 -5.77 3.25
N TYR A 24 9.85 -5.00 2.46
CA TYR A 24 9.94 -4.99 0.99
C TYR A 24 11.31 -4.47 0.52
N LYS A 25 11.87 -3.46 1.18
CA LYS A 25 13.22 -2.94 0.88
C LYS A 25 14.32 -3.95 1.11
N ASN A 26 14.12 -4.89 2.05
CA ASN A 26 15.08 -5.93 2.39
C ASN A 26 14.65 -7.31 1.86
N HIS A 27 13.82 -7.35 0.81
CA HIS A 27 13.21 -8.60 0.33
C HIS A 27 14.23 -9.69 -0.01
N ALA A 28 15.44 -9.35 -0.48
CA ALA A 28 16.51 -10.30 -0.74
C ALA A 28 16.97 -11.11 0.50
N ASN A 29 16.70 -10.61 1.71
CA ASN A 29 17.04 -11.24 2.98
C ASN A 29 15.80 -11.66 3.79
N VAL A 30 14.60 -11.46 3.25
CA VAL A 30 13.34 -11.85 3.88
C VAL A 30 12.82 -13.09 3.18
N PRO A 31 12.43 -14.16 3.91
CA PRO A 31 11.86 -15.34 3.29
C PRO A 31 10.64 -14.98 2.44
N TRP A 32 10.61 -15.48 1.21
CA TRP A 32 9.58 -15.18 0.23
C TRP A 32 8.14 -15.41 0.72
N SER A 33 7.92 -16.36 1.63
CA SER A 33 6.61 -16.64 2.25
C SER A 33 6.02 -15.46 3.03
N PHE A 34 6.83 -14.49 3.47
CA PHE A 34 6.32 -13.25 4.07
C PHE A 34 5.61 -12.32 3.07
N PHE A 35 5.75 -12.57 1.76
CA PHE A 35 5.13 -11.77 0.72
C PHE A 35 3.99 -12.48 -0.02
N GLU A 36 4.01 -13.81 -0.12
CA GLU A 36 3.00 -14.64 -0.82
C GLU A 36 1.89 -15.22 0.09
N ASP A 37 2.21 -15.58 1.33
CA ASP A 37 1.28 -16.29 2.23
C ASP A 37 0.86 -15.44 3.44
N CYS A 38 1.11 -14.12 3.37
CA CYS A 38 1.00 -13.27 4.54
C CYS A 38 -0.43 -12.73 4.71
N PHE A 39 -1.34 -13.60 5.16
CA PHE A 39 -2.67 -13.21 5.63
C PHE A 39 -2.63 -11.99 6.55
N PHE A 40 -1.55 -11.86 7.34
CA PHE A 40 -1.30 -10.72 8.22
C PHE A 40 -1.29 -9.37 7.51
N VAL A 41 -0.76 -9.25 6.29
CA VAL A 41 -0.75 -7.96 5.56
C VAL A 41 -2.18 -7.56 5.21
N GLY A 42 -2.93 -8.48 4.59
CA GLY A 42 -4.31 -8.22 4.18
C GLY A 42 -5.22 -7.91 5.37
N ASP A 43 -5.16 -8.71 6.43
CA ASP A 43 -5.94 -8.49 7.65
C ASP A 43 -5.58 -7.17 8.33
N SER A 44 -4.28 -6.86 8.43
CA SER A 44 -3.83 -5.58 9.00
C SER A 44 -4.30 -4.39 8.17
N MET A 45 -4.25 -4.46 6.83
CA MET A 45 -4.73 -3.38 5.96
C MET A 45 -6.23 -3.14 6.12
N MET A 46 -7.03 -4.20 6.24
CA MET A 46 -8.47 -4.10 6.56
C MET A 46 -8.71 -3.50 7.95
N GLU A 47 -7.97 -3.94 8.98
CA GLU A 47 -8.08 -3.40 10.34
C GLU A 47 -7.69 -1.92 10.43
N LEU A 48 -6.75 -1.48 9.59
CA LEU A 48 -6.37 -0.07 9.44
C LEU A 48 -7.40 0.76 8.68
N GLY A 49 -8.45 0.14 8.14
CA GLY A 49 -9.56 0.80 7.45
C GLY A 49 -9.33 1.02 5.96
N PHE A 50 -8.41 0.28 5.33
CA PHE A 50 -8.23 0.30 3.88
C PHE A 50 -9.16 -0.69 3.19
N ASP A 51 -9.58 -0.33 1.98
CA ASP A 51 -10.47 -1.14 1.15
C ASP A 51 -9.67 -1.72 -0.02
N MET A 52 -9.83 -3.02 -0.24
CA MET A 52 -9.35 -3.68 -1.44
C MET A 52 -10.35 -3.43 -2.57
N ASP A 53 -10.27 -2.26 -3.18
CA ASP A 53 -11.18 -1.81 -4.24
C ASP A 53 -10.69 -2.19 -5.65
N SER A 54 -9.71 -3.09 -5.76
CA SER A 54 -9.08 -3.52 -7.02
C SER A 54 -8.45 -2.37 -7.82
N GLY A 55 -8.09 -1.27 -7.15
CA GLY A 55 -7.46 -0.10 -7.77
C GLY A 55 -8.44 0.89 -8.40
N GLU A 56 -9.75 0.69 -8.25
CA GLU A 56 -10.79 1.54 -8.86
C GLU A 56 -10.67 3.01 -8.45
N SER A 57 -10.43 3.29 -7.16
CA SER A 57 -10.27 4.67 -6.68
C SER A 57 -9.01 5.31 -7.22
N LEU A 58 -7.93 4.54 -7.38
CA LEU A 58 -6.68 5.02 -7.96
C LEU A 58 -6.84 5.34 -9.45
N ILE A 59 -7.46 4.43 -10.21
CA ILE A 59 -7.75 4.64 -11.63
C ILE A 59 -8.65 5.86 -11.82
N ARG A 60 -9.66 6.06 -10.97
CA ARG A 60 -10.50 7.25 -11.04
C ARG A 60 -9.72 8.55 -10.79
N ALA A 61 -8.75 8.53 -9.88
CA ALA A 61 -7.92 9.69 -9.59
C ALA A 61 -6.86 9.96 -10.68
N PHE A 62 -6.36 8.91 -11.34
CA PHE A 62 -5.30 8.96 -12.35
C PHE A 62 -5.64 8.08 -13.58
N PRO A 63 -6.67 8.44 -14.38
CA PRO A 63 -7.24 7.56 -15.40
C PRO A 63 -6.30 7.19 -16.54
N ASP A 64 -5.34 8.08 -16.85
CA ASP A 64 -4.41 7.90 -17.98
C ASP A 64 -3.03 7.36 -17.54
N CYS A 65 -2.90 6.94 -16.27
CA CYS A 65 -1.62 6.47 -15.72
C CYS A 65 -1.60 4.95 -15.59
N ASN A 66 -0.59 4.32 -16.18
CA ASN A 66 -0.29 2.92 -15.87
C ASN A 66 0.39 2.82 -14.49
N TYR A 67 -0.38 2.67 -13.42
CA TYR A 67 0.17 2.68 -12.07
C TYR A 67 1.03 1.45 -11.74
N SER A 68 0.97 0.36 -12.52
CA SER A 68 1.85 -0.80 -12.34
C SER A 68 3.27 -0.56 -12.87
N ASP A 69 3.46 0.44 -13.75
CA ASP A 69 4.79 0.87 -14.17
C ASP A 69 5.45 1.68 -13.04
N LEU A 70 6.61 1.20 -12.55
CA LEU A 70 7.31 1.81 -11.42
C LEU A 70 7.64 3.30 -11.67
N GLY A 71 8.05 3.66 -12.89
CA GLY A 71 8.38 5.04 -13.23
C GLY A 71 7.17 5.96 -13.11
N THR A 72 6.00 5.48 -13.52
CA THR A 72 4.71 6.16 -13.37
C THR A 72 4.27 6.20 -11.91
N TRP A 73 4.37 5.08 -11.19
CA TRP A 73 4.06 4.99 -9.76
C TRP A 73 4.80 6.02 -8.92
N ARG A 74 6.11 6.18 -9.14
CA ARG A 74 6.94 7.20 -8.46
C ARG A 74 6.41 8.63 -8.67
N ARG A 75 5.87 8.93 -9.85
CA ARG A 75 5.30 10.26 -10.13
C ARG A 75 3.92 10.45 -9.50
N ILE A 76 3.06 9.42 -9.55
CA ILE A 76 1.68 9.54 -9.04
C ILE A 76 1.61 9.46 -7.52
N SER A 77 2.44 8.63 -6.87
CA SER A 77 2.50 8.51 -5.41
C SER A 77 2.80 9.86 -4.73
N LEU A 78 3.68 10.67 -5.32
CA LEU A 78 3.98 12.03 -4.84
C LEU A 78 2.81 13.01 -4.95
N GLN A 79 1.86 12.75 -5.86
CA GLN A 79 0.67 13.59 -6.06
C GLN A 79 -0.51 13.15 -5.17
N ILE A 80 -0.42 11.99 -4.53
CA ILE A 80 -1.44 11.52 -3.61
C ILE A 80 -1.18 12.16 -2.24
N ASP A 81 -2.17 12.92 -1.75
CA ASP A 81 -2.21 13.48 -0.38
C ASP A 81 -3.17 12.75 0.55
N SER A 82 -4.00 11.84 0.01
CA SER A 82 -4.97 11.06 0.80
C SER A 82 -4.35 9.76 1.29
N VAL A 83 -4.23 9.62 2.62
CA VAL A 83 -3.82 8.37 3.30
C VAL A 83 -4.70 7.20 2.86
N LYS A 84 -6.03 7.42 2.80
CA LYS A 84 -6.99 6.39 2.39
C LYS A 84 -6.73 5.91 0.97
N LEU A 85 -6.63 6.84 0.01
CA LEU A 85 -6.43 6.51 -1.41
C LEU A 85 -5.13 5.71 -1.62
N LEU A 86 -4.04 6.12 -0.96
CA LEU A 86 -2.76 5.43 -1.09
C LEU A 86 -2.80 4.04 -0.45
N GLY A 87 -3.41 3.90 0.73
CA GLY A 87 -3.55 2.61 1.38
C GLY A 87 -4.40 1.62 0.59
N ASP A 88 -5.51 2.08 0.00
CA ASP A 88 -6.38 1.26 -0.87
C ASP A 88 -5.63 0.77 -2.12
N ALA A 89 -4.83 1.65 -2.73
CA ALA A 89 -4.00 1.31 -3.88
C ALA A 89 -2.96 0.22 -3.53
N ILE A 90 -2.24 0.38 -2.41
CA ILE A 90 -1.25 -0.60 -1.95
C ILE A 90 -1.95 -1.92 -1.64
N PHE A 91 -3.10 -1.89 -0.96
CA PHE A 91 -3.83 -3.10 -0.60
C PHE A 91 -4.31 -3.87 -1.84
N SER A 92 -4.86 -3.15 -2.81
CA SER A 92 -5.33 -3.73 -4.06
C SER A 92 -4.20 -4.36 -4.87
N TYR A 93 -3.03 -3.69 -4.95
CA TYR A 93 -1.89 -4.23 -5.69
C TYR A 93 -1.21 -5.40 -4.95
N TRP A 94 -1.16 -5.36 -3.62
CA TRP A 94 -0.75 -6.51 -2.81
C TRP A 94 -1.64 -7.73 -3.08
N ARG A 95 -2.97 -7.54 -3.15
CA ARG A 95 -3.90 -8.63 -3.45
C ARG A 95 -3.65 -9.21 -4.83
N TYR A 96 -3.39 -8.37 -5.83
CA TYR A 96 -3.05 -8.84 -7.18
C TYR A 96 -1.88 -9.83 -7.12
N TRP A 97 -0.78 -9.46 -6.47
CA TRP A 97 0.39 -10.34 -6.34
C TRP A 97 0.13 -11.63 -5.56
N ASN A 98 -0.70 -11.56 -4.52
CA ASN A 98 -0.96 -12.72 -3.65
C ASN A 98 -2.05 -13.67 -4.20
N HIS A 99 -2.84 -13.25 -5.19
CA HIS A 99 -4.00 -14.02 -5.62
C HIS A 99 -4.13 -14.22 -7.13
N TRP A 100 -3.55 -13.33 -7.95
CA TRP A 100 -3.73 -13.34 -9.40
C TRP A 100 -2.44 -13.35 -10.19
N ALA A 101 -1.34 -12.84 -9.64
CA ALA A 101 -0.04 -13.00 -10.25
C ALA A 101 0.32 -14.49 -10.30
N MET A 102 0.69 -14.96 -11.48
CA MET A 102 1.12 -16.34 -11.72
C MET A 102 2.65 -16.44 -11.79
N SER A 103 3.35 -15.39 -11.36
CA SER A 103 4.80 -15.25 -11.40
C SER A 103 5.29 -14.59 -10.12
N PRO A 104 6.55 -14.81 -9.71
CA PRO A 104 7.14 -14.06 -8.62
C PRO A 104 7.29 -12.57 -8.99
N MET A 105 7.32 -11.73 -7.97
CA MET A 105 7.63 -10.31 -8.06
C MET A 105 9.07 -10.12 -8.56
N SER A 106 9.25 -9.14 -9.43
CA SER A 106 10.55 -8.62 -9.84
C SER A 106 11.05 -7.54 -8.88
N GLU A 107 12.29 -7.08 -9.05
CA GLU A 107 12.85 -5.96 -8.30
C GLU A 107 11.99 -4.69 -8.41
N ASP A 108 11.43 -4.42 -9.59
CA ASP A 108 10.58 -3.25 -9.80
C ASP A 108 9.26 -3.35 -9.01
N ASP A 109 8.74 -4.56 -8.83
CA ASP A 109 7.52 -4.81 -8.05
C ASP A 109 7.78 -4.63 -6.56
N PHE A 110 8.92 -5.10 -6.05
CA PHE A 110 9.33 -4.82 -4.68
C PHE A 110 9.52 -3.32 -4.43
N GLU A 111 10.19 -2.63 -5.35
CA GLU A 111 10.42 -1.19 -5.28
C GLU A 111 9.10 -0.40 -5.38
N TRP A 112 8.10 -0.91 -6.11
CA TRP A 112 6.75 -0.33 -6.15
C TRP A 112 6.15 -0.24 -4.74
N PHE A 113 6.24 -1.33 -3.97
CA PHE A 113 5.75 -1.37 -2.59
C PHE A 113 6.57 -0.47 -1.67
N VAL A 114 7.90 -0.42 -1.82
CA VAL A 114 8.76 0.48 -1.04
C VAL A 114 8.32 1.93 -1.22
N VAL A 115 8.16 2.39 -2.47
CA VAL A 115 7.70 3.75 -2.78
C VAL A 115 6.33 4.03 -2.17
N GLY A 116 5.41 3.07 -2.28
CA GLY A 116 4.06 3.21 -1.71
C GLY A 116 4.08 3.33 -0.18
N PHE A 117 4.80 2.44 0.50
CA PHE A 117 4.86 2.43 1.96
C PHE A 117 5.64 3.61 2.54
N GLU A 118 6.74 4.03 1.92
CA GLU A 118 7.48 5.23 2.35
C GLU A 118 6.58 6.48 2.26
N ARG A 119 5.83 6.63 1.16
CA ARG A 119 4.85 7.73 1.02
C ARG A 119 3.68 7.62 2.00
N LEU A 120 3.17 6.41 2.26
CA LEU A 120 2.10 6.20 3.22
C LEU A 120 2.54 6.57 4.65
N ALA A 121 3.77 6.21 5.02
CA ALA A 121 4.35 6.58 6.29
C ALA A 121 4.49 8.12 6.43
N GLU A 122 4.93 8.80 5.38
CA GLU A 122 5.04 10.27 5.36
C GLU A 122 3.67 10.95 5.57
N LEU A 123 2.65 10.54 4.79
CA LEU A 123 1.31 11.10 4.89
C LEU A 123 0.69 10.86 6.27
N ALA A 124 0.81 9.63 6.79
CA ALA A 124 0.30 9.29 8.11
C ALA A 124 1.03 10.05 9.23
N ALA A 125 2.34 10.28 9.10
CA ALA A 125 3.09 11.10 10.05
C ALA A 125 2.59 12.54 10.10
N ARG A 126 2.33 13.14 8.92
CA ARG A 126 1.80 14.49 8.78
C ARG A 126 0.41 14.60 9.42
N SER A 127 -0.50 13.68 9.08
CA SER A 127 -1.86 13.69 9.63
C SER A 127 -1.93 13.39 11.13
N ALA A 128 -0.93 12.70 11.70
CA ALA A 128 -0.86 12.48 13.15
C ALA A 128 -0.34 13.70 13.94
N ALA A 129 0.23 14.70 13.25
CA ALA A 129 0.77 15.92 13.85
C ALA A 129 -0.18 17.13 13.75
N GLU A 130 -1.27 16.99 12.99
CA GLU A 130 -2.40 17.93 12.90
C GLU A 130 -3.40 17.71 14.04
#